data_AF-A0A359CFC4-F1
#
_entry.id   AF-A0A359CFC4-F1
#
_cell.length_a   1.000
_cell.length_b   1.000
_cell.length_c   1.000
_cell.angle_alpha   90.00
_cell.angle_beta   90.00
_cell.angle_gamma   90.00
#
_symmetry.space_group_name_H-M   'P 1'
#
loop_
_entity.id
_entity.type
_entity.pdbx_description
1 polymer ?
#
loop_
_entity_poly.entity_id
_entity_poly.type
_entity_poly.pdbx_seq_one_letter_code
_entity_poly.pdbx_strand_id
1 'polypeptide(L)'
;MKTPITYYGGKQNMLKHIMPLIPAHTIYCESFAGGAAVFFEKQPSQMDVINDLNGELINFYRTIVCNYEELKREINRTLHSRTQHESAWFIYNHPDDFTNIQRAWSVFVLSKLGFAGQFSNSFGFDKSEGRQARKVDFAKEAFTVELRKRLEIATIENDDAFRVITRYD
;
A
#
# COMPACT_ATOMS: atom_id res chain seq x y z
N MET A 1 6.72 -7.05 -9.35
CA MET A 1 5.80 -7.60 -8.32
C MET A 1 4.65 -6.62 -8.17
N LYS A 2 3.41 -7.08 -7.92
CA LYS A 2 2.28 -6.14 -7.80
C LYS A 2 2.26 -5.48 -6.42
N THR A 3 1.94 -4.19 -6.38
CA THR A 3 1.73 -3.48 -5.12
C THR A 3 0.55 -4.06 -4.32
N PRO A 4 0.64 -4.12 -2.98
CA PRO A 4 -0.42 -4.63 -2.12
C PRO A 4 -1.68 -3.76 -2.13
N ILE A 5 -1.55 -2.48 -2.44
CA ILE A 5 -2.66 -1.51 -2.40
C ILE A 5 -2.78 -0.74 -3.72
N THR A 6 -4.01 -0.37 -4.05
CA THR A 6 -4.31 0.67 -5.03
C THR A 6 -4.48 1.97 -4.29
N TYR A 7 -3.76 3.00 -4.72
CA TYR A 7 -3.83 4.34 -4.16
C TYR A 7 -4.15 5.33 -5.29
N TYR A 8 -4.83 6.42 -4.95
CA TYR A 8 -5.09 7.48 -5.91
C TYR A 8 -3.78 7.98 -6.52
N GLY A 9 -3.75 8.12 -7.86
CA GLY A 9 -2.51 8.42 -8.60
C GLY A 9 -1.56 7.21 -8.76
N GLY A 10 -2.02 5.99 -8.49
CA GLY A 10 -1.22 4.78 -8.61
C GLY A 10 -0.64 4.57 -10.02
N LYS A 11 0.69 4.47 -10.11
CA LYS A 11 1.44 4.38 -11.37
C LYS A 11 1.41 2.99 -12.04
N GLN A 12 0.55 2.08 -11.58
CA GLN A 12 0.47 0.67 -12.04
C GLN A 12 0.27 0.55 -13.56
N ASN A 13 -0.62 1.35 -14.14
CA ASN A 13 -0.89 1.34 -15.58
C ASN A 13 0.22 1.99 -16.42
N MET A 14 1.09 2.79 -15.79
CA MET A 14 2.20 3.50 -16.43
C MET A 14 3.52 2.75 -16.33
N LEU A 15 3.59 1.63 -15.59
CA LEU A 15 4.84 0.87 -15.39
C LEU A 15 5.53 0.52 -16.71
N LYS A 16 4.77 0.10 -17.74
CA LYS A 16 5.33 -0.21 -19.07
C LYS A 16 6.08 0.96 -19.73
N HIS A 17 5.76 2.20 -19.35
CA HIS A 17 6.40 3.41 -19.86
C HIS A 17 7.50 3.91 -18.92
N ILE A 18 7.34 3.74 -17.60
CA ILE A 18 8.29 4.21 -16.59
C ILE A 18 9.51 3.28 -16.52
N MET A 19 9.29 1.97 -16.49
CA MET A 19 10.35 0.98 -16.26
C MET A 19 11.54 1.09 -17.24
N PRO A 20 11.33 1.29 -18.56
CA PRO A 20 12.44 1.46 -19.50
C PRO A 20 13.23 2.77 -19.33
N LEU A 21 12.69 3.76 -18.60
CA LEU A 21 13.30 5.08 -18.41
C LEU A 21 14.15 5.16 -17.13
N ILE A 22 14.10 4.15 -16.27
CA ILE A 22 14.90 4.11 -15.05
C ILE A 22 16.35 3.76 -15.44
N PRO A 23 17.32 4.66 -15.24
CA PRO A 23 18.72 4.39 -15.58
C PRO A 23 19.33 3.35 -14.64
N ALA A 24 20.52 2.84 -14.97
CA ALA A 24 21.29 2.06 -14.01
C ALA A 24 21.64 2.94 -12.78
N HIS A 25 21.42 2.41 -11.58
CA HIS A 25 21.59 3.15 -10.33
C HIS A 25 21.96 2.20 -9.19
N THR A 26 22.60 2.75 -8.16
CA THR A 26 22.90 2.04 -6.91
C THR A 26 21.88 2.37 -5.82
N ILE A 27 21.38 3.61 -5.82
CA ILE A 27 20.37 4.12 -4.88
C ILE A 27 19.09 4.40 -5.66
N TYR A 28 17.96 3.95 -5.11
CA TYR A 28 16.64 4.35 -5.59
C TYR A 28 15.87 5.02 -4.47
N CYS A 29 15.41 6.25 -4.72
CA CYS A 29 14.58 7.01 -3.78
C CYS A 29 13.20 7.28 -4.38
N GLU A 30 12.14 6.69 -3.83
CA GLU A 30 10.75 7.01 -4.17
C GLU A 30 10.14 7.90 -3.09
N SER A 31 10.36 9.22 -3.22
CA SER A 31 9.99 10.22 -2.20
C SER A 31 8.48 10.42 -2.02
N PHE A 32 7.69 10.01 -3.02
CA PHE A 32 6.22 10.04 -3.04
C PHE A 32 5.71 8.65 -3.42
N ALA A 33 5.84 7.70 -2.50
CA ALA A 33 5.55 6.31 -2.74
C ALA A 33 4.07 6.10 -3.08
N GLY A 34 3.15 6.63 -2.30
CA GLY A 34 1.73 6.31 -2.42
C GLY A 34 1.50 4.80 -2.32
N GLY A 35 1.19 4.16 -3.45
CA GLY A 35 1.11 2.70 -3.56
C GLY A 35 2.45 2.00 -3.87
N ALA A 36 3.56 2.71 -4.04
CA ALA A 36 4.91 2.20 -4.31
C ALA A 36 4.98 1.28 -5.55
N ALA A 37 4.19 1.57 -6.59
CA ALA A 37 4.07 0.71 -7.76
C ALA A 37 5.41 0.50 -8.49
N VAL A 38 6.25 1.54 -8.57
CA VAL A 38 7.56 1.46 -9.24
C VAL A 38 8.54 0.67 -8.37
N PHE A 39 8.62 0.97 -7.07
CA PHE A 39 9.41 0.21 -6.10
C PHE A 39 9.18 -1.31 -6.15
N PHE A 40 7.92 -1.76 -6.22
CA PHE A 40 7.58 -3.19 -6.29
C PHE A 40 7.81 -3.80 -7.68
N GLU A 41 7.81 -3.01 -8.75
CA GLU A 41 8.03 -3.53 -10.10
C GLU A 41 9.52 -3.62 -10.46
N LYS A 42 10.33 -2.67 -10.01
CA LYS A 42 11.76 -2.67 -10.29
C LYS A 42 12.51 -3.79 -9.58
N GLN A 43 13.68 -4.12 -10.12
CA GLN A 43 14.65 -4.96 -9.41
C GLN A 43 15.19 -4.19 -8.19
N PRO A 44 15.49 -4.87 -7.07
CA PRO A 44 16.13 -4.24 -5.91
C PRO A 44 17.48 -3.60 -6.29
N SER A 45 17.76 -2.44 -5.69
CA SER A 45 19.03 -1.73 -5.85
C SER A 45 19.92 -1.97 -4.62
N GLN A 46 21.15 -1.45 -4.60
CA GLN A 46 22.00 -1.60 -3.40
C GLN A 46 21.38 -0.92 -2.19
N MET A 47 20.69 0.21 -2.42
CA MET A 47 19.91 0.91 -1.42
C MET A 47 18.58 1.36 -2.03
N ASP A 48 17.48 0.97 -1.40
CA ASP A 48 16.15 1.45 -1.76
C ASP A 48 15.55 2.26 -0.61
N VAL A 49 14.96 3.40 -0.92
CA VAL A 49 14.26 4.28 0.02
C VAL A 49 12.85 4.51 -0.50
N ILE A 50 11.84 4.31 0.36
CA ILE A 50 10.47 4.73 0.11
C ILE A 50 10.04 5.73 1.18
N ASN A 51 9.32 6.77 0.74
CA ASN A 51 8.77 7.80 1.63
C ASN A 51 7.36 8.18 1.20
N ASP A 52 6.56 8.59 2.17
CA ASP A 52 5.30 9.29 1.96
C ASP A 52 5.02 10.18 3.16
N LEU A 53 4.35 11.30 2.94
CA LEU A 53 3.91 12.18 4.03
C LEU A 53 2.76 11.54 4.83
N ASN A 54 1.95 10.69 4.18
CA ASN A 54 0.83 10.01 4.81
C ASN A 54 1.32 8.93 5.79
N GLY A 55 1.26 9.25 7.09
CA GLY A 55 1.69 8.35 8.15
C GLY A 55 0.95 7.01 8.18
N GLU A 56 -0.29 6.93 7.69
CA GLU A 56 -1.02 5.66 7.61
C GLU A 56 -0.48 4.74 6.51
N LEU A 57 -0.05 5.30 5.38
CA LEU A 57 0.65 4.53 4.34
C LEU A 57 1.98 3.99 4.86
N ILE A 58 2.74 4.81 5.59
CA ILE A 58 4.00 4.38 6.18
C ILE A 58 3.78 3.35 7.28
N ASN A 59 2.78 3.54 8.15
CA ASN A 59 2.38 2.53 9.11
C ASN A 59 2.01 1.21 8.44
N PHE A 60 1.31 1.24 7.31
CA PHE A 60 0.98 0.05 6.53
C PHE A 60 2.23 -0.68 6.05
N TYR A 61 3.18 0.00 5.40
CA TYR A 61 4.44 -0.62 4.96
C TYR A 61 5.28 -1.16 6.12
N ARG A 62 5.38 -0.41 7.23
CA ARG A 62 6.08 -0.86 8.44
C ARG A 62 5.42 -2.09 9.05
N THR A 63 4.09 -2.14 9.11
CA THR A 63 3.34 -3.28 9.66
C THR A 63 3.51 -4.53 8.80
N ILE A 64 3.63 -4.41 7.47
CA ILE A 64 3.99 -5.54 6.59
C ILE A 64 5.33 -6.17 7.01
N VAL A 65 6.30 -5.36 7.44
CA VAL A 65 7.62 -5.87 7.86
C VAL A 65 7.55 -6.44 9.28
N CYS A 66 7.01 -5.67 10.23
CA CYS A 66 7.08 -5.99 11.66
C CYS A 66 6.01 -6.98 12.14
N ASN A 67 4.84 -7.03 11.52
CA ASN A 67 3.66 -7.78 11.99
C ASN A 67 2.90 -8.44 10.82
N TYR A 68 3.66 -9.03 9.89
CA TYR A 68 3.11 -9.62 8.66
C TYR A 68 1.99 -10.63 8.94
N GLU A 69 2.20 -11.57 9.86
CA GLU A 69 1.25 -12.67 10.12
C GLU A 69 -0.06 -12.15 10.73
N GLU A 70 0.02 -11.21 11.67
CA GLU A 70 -1.15 -10.58 12.26
C GLU A 70 -1.93 -9.77 11.23
N LEU A 71 -1.24 -8.96 10.43
CA LEU A 71 -1.88 -8.17 9.37
C LEU A 71 -2.49 -9.08 8.30
N LYS A 72 -1.78 -10.12 7.86
CA LYS A 72 -2.27 -11.10 6.89
C LYS A 72 -3.53 -11.79 7.39
N ARG A 73 -3.60 -12.13 8.69
CA ARG A 73 -4.80 -12.72 9.30
C ARG A 73 -6.00 -11.77 9.24
N GLU A 74 -5.83 -10.50 9.55
CA GLU A 74 -6.91 -9.50 9.45
C GLU A 74 -7.33 -9.26 7.98
N ILE A 75 -6.38 -9.21 7.05
CA ILE A 75 -6.65 -9.15 5.61
C ILE A 75 -7.47 -10.36 5.15
N ASN A 76 -7.11 -11.57 5.57
CA ASN A 76 -7.84 -12.80 5.20
C ASN A 76 -9.29 -12.81 5.70
N ARG A 77 -9.56 -12.17 6.85
CA ARG A 77 -10.91 -11.98 7.44
C ARG A 77 -11.74 -10.89 6.77
N THR A 78 -11.16 -10.14 5.83
CA THR A 78 -11.86 -9.05 5.13
C THR A 78 -12.85 -9.60 4.12
N LEU A 79 -14.10 -9.18 4.16
CA LEU A 79 -15.14 -9.49 3.18
C LEU A 79 -15.38 -8.25 2.32
N HIS A 80 -16.01 -8.42 1.16
CA HIS A 80 -16.59 -7.25 0.46
C HIS A 80 -17.84 -6.81 1.24
N SER A 81 -17.63 -6.01 2.28
CA SER A 81 -18.64 -5.65 3.28
C SER A 81 -18.64 -4.15 3.54
N ARG A 82 -19.81 -3.54 3.47
CA ARG A 82 -20.00 -2.11 3.76
C ARG A 82 -19.68 -1.80 5.22
N THR A 83 -20.11 -2.65 6.16
CA THR A 83 -19.81 -2.47 7.59
C THR A 83 -18.32 -2.51 7.87
N GLN A 84 -17.56 -3.43 7.26
CA GLN A 84 -16.10 -3.45 7.43
C GLN A 84 -15.43 -2.23 6.79
N HIS A 85 -15.95 -1.74 5.66
CA HIS A 85 -15.48 -0.50 5.05
C HIS A 85 -15.72 0.71 5.97
N GLU A 86 -16.90 0.82 6.58
CA GLU A 86 -17.23 1.89 7.54
C GLU A 86 -16.33 1.81 8.79
N SER A 87 -16.08 0.61 9.32
CA SER A 87 -15.14 0.41 10.43
C SER A 87 -13.71 0.81 10.05
N ALA A 88 -13.24 0.43 8.86
CA ALA A 88 -11.92 0.85 8.36
C ALA A 88 -11.84 2.36 8.18
N TRP A 89 -12.90 2.99 7.65
CA TRP A 89 -12.98 4.45 7.54
C TRP A 89 -12.90 5.12 8.92
N PHE A 90 -13.59 4.59 9.93
CA PHE A 90 -13.50 5.10 11.29
C PHE A 90 -12.08 5.00 11.85
N ILE A 91 -11.44 3.83 11.74
CA ILE A 91 -10.07 3.58 12.20
C ILE A 91 -9.08 4.53 11.53
N TYR A 92 -9.17 4.70 10.21
CA TYR A 92 -8.29 5.56 9.44
C TYR A 92 -8.33 7.03 9.91
N ASN A 93 -9.48 7.50 10.39
CA ASN A 93 -9.67 8.87 10.87
C ASN A 93 -9.43 9.06 12.37
N HIS A 94 -9.23 7.98 13.13
CA HIS A 94 -8.97 8.03 14.58
C HIS A 94 -7.76 7.15 14.95
N PRO A 95 -6.60 7.33 14.29
CA PRO A 95 -5.47 6.41 14.40
C PRO A 95 -4.96 6.23 15.84
N ASP A 96 -5.10 7.24 16.71
CA ASP A 96 -4.64 7.19 18.10
C ASP A 96 -5.40 6.19 18.97
N ASP A 97 -6.62 5.79 18.57
CA ASP A 97 -7.46 4.85 19.32
C ASP A 97 -7.22 3.39 18.92
N PHE A 98 -6.36 3.14 17.92
CA PHE A 98 -6.21 1.82 17.30
C PHE A 98 -4.77 1.36 17.18
N THR A 99 -4.58 0.05 17.19
CA THR A 99 -3.27 -0.56 17.00
C THR A 99 -2.73 -0.33 15.58
N ASN A 100 -1.40 -0.36 15.42
CA ASN A 100 -0.75 -0.28 14.12
C ASN A 100 -1.28 -1.32 13.12
N ILE A 101 -1.62 -2.52 13.60
CA ILE A 101 -2.20 -3.60 12.77
C ILE A 101 -3.59 -3.21 12.27
N GLN A 102 -4.47 -2.70 13.14
CA GLN A 102 -5.81 -2.24 12.75
C GLN A 102 -5.75 -1.06 11.78
N ARG A 103 -4.86 -0.12 12.03
CA ARG A 103 -4.56 1.02 11.15
C ARG A 103 -4.08 0.56 9.78
N ALA A 104 -3.13 -0.36 9.72
CA ALA A 104 -2.65 -0.94 8.46
C ALA A 104 -3.75 -1.73 7.74
N TRP A 105 -4.56 -2.51 8.48
CA TRP A 105 -5.72 -3.19 7.92
C TRP A 105 -6.71 -2.18 7.30
N SER A 106 -6.94 -1.04 7.95
CA SER A 106 -7.83 0.01 7.45
C SER A 106 -7.38 0.54 6.08
N VAL A 107 -6.08 0.72 5.87
CA VAL A 107 -5.48 1.13 4.58
C VAL A 107 -5.76 0.09 3.50
N PHE A 108 -5.58 -1.20 3.80
CA PHE A 108 -5.91 -2.28 2.86
C PHE A 108 -7.40 -2.27 2.50
N VAL A 109 -8.28 -2.18 3.49
CA VAL A 109 -9.74 -2.20 3.29
C VAL A 109 -10.18 -1.01 2.44
N LEU A 110 -9.80 0.22 2.81
CA LEU A 110 -10.16 1.42 2.05
C LEU A 110 -9.62 1.37 0.62
N SER A 111 -8.42 0.83 0.43
CA SER A 111 -7.85 0.62 -0.89
C SER A 111 -8.66 -0.33 -1.78
N LYS A 112 -9.17 -1.44 -1.22
CA LYS A 112 -9.81 -2.51 -2.01
C LYS A 112 -11.32 -2.40 -2.09
N LEU A 113 -11.96 -1.81 -1.08
CA LEU A 113 -13.41 -1.64 -1.00
C LEU A 113 -13.84 -0.22 -1.35
N GLY A 114 -12.92 0.75 -1.40
CA GLY A 114 -13.21 2.13 -1.78
C GLY A 114 -13.40 2.31 -3.30
N PHE A 115 -14.12 3.37 -3.68
CA PHE A 115 -14.24 3.78 -5.07
C PHE A 115 -12.91 4.34 -5.59
N ALA A 116 -12.48 3.88 -6.77
CA ALA A 116 -11.26 4.34 -7.46
C ALA A 116 -9.96 4.32 -6.62
N GLY A 117 -9.87 3.48 -5.58
CA GLY A 117 -8.70 3.42 -4.69
C GLY A 117 -8.48 4.68 -3.85
N GLN A 118 -9.52 5.50 -3.68
CA GLN A 118 -9.50 6.65 -2.79
C GLN A 118 -9.78 6.19 -1.35
N PHE A 119 -8.99 6.68 -0.41
CA PHE A 119 -9.26 6.50 1.02
C PHE A 119 -10.36 7.46 1.43
N SER A 120 -11.61 7.03 1.22
CA SER A 120 -12.80 7.85 1.41
C SER A 120 -13.93 7.00 1.96
N ASN A 121 -15.01 7.64 2.41
CA ASN A 121 -16.20 6.93 2.89
C ASN A 121 -17.08 6.36 1.74
N SER A 122 -16.54 6.18 0.54
CA SER A 122 -17.29 5.73 -0.64
C SER A 122 -17.04 4.24 -0.94
N PHE A 123 -17.95 3.38 -0.51
CA PHE A 123 -17.92 1.94 -0.77
C PHE A 123 -18.22 1.60 -2.25
N GLY A 124 -17.29 0.92 -2.92
CA GLY A 124 -17.42 0.48 -4.30
C GLY A 124 -18.13 -0.87 -4.43
N PHE A 125 -19.20 -0.92 -5.22
CA PHE A 125 -20.00 -2.12 -5.48
C PHE A 125 -20.35 -2.25 -6.97
N ASP A 126 -20.64 -3.47 -7.42
CA ASP A 126 -21.13 -3.72 -8.78
C ASP A 126 -22.65 -3.88 -8.78
N LYS A 127 -23.30 -3.49 -9.88
CA LYS A 127 -24.75 -3.70 -10.09
C LYS A 127 -25.07 -5.02 -10.81
N SER A 128 -24.11 -5.66 -11.48
CA SER A 128 -24.39 -6.77 -12.41
C SER A 128 -23.35 -7.89 -12.44
N GLU A 129 -22.06 -7.61 -12.24
CA GLU A 129 -21.00 -8.58 -12.57
C GLU A 129 -20.34 -9.26 -11.36
N GLY A 130 -20.65 -8.84 -10.13
CA GLY A 130 -20.16 -9.45 -8.90
C GLY A 130 -18.63 -9.53 -8.78
N ARG A 131 -17.89 -8.66 -9.49
CA ARG A 131 -16.42 -8.68 -9.58
C ARG A 131 -15.78 -8.15 -8.30
N GLN A 132 -16.42 -7.22 -7.60
CA GLN A 132 -15.82 -6.59 -6.40
C GLN A 132 -15.49 -7.60 -5.30
N ALA A 133 -16.38 -8.57 -5.02
CA ALA A 133 -16.10 -9.62 -4.03
C ALA A 133 -14.88 -10.46 -4.41
N ARG A 134 -14.77 -10.86 -5.69
CA ARG A 134 -13.62 -11.61 -6.20
C ARG A 134 -12.33 -10.80 -6.15
N LYS A 135 -12.37 -9.49 -6.42
CA LYS A 135 -11.19 -8.61 -6.33
C LYS A 135 -10.61 -8.58 -4.92
N VAL A 136 -11.47 -8.56 -3.88
CA VAL A 136 -11.02 -8.63 -2.49
C VAL A 136 -10.31 -9.96 -2.24
N ASP A 137 -10.88 -11.06 -2.72
CA ASP A 137 -10.28 -12.39 -2.57
C ASP A 137 -8.91 -12.50 -3.25
N PHE A 138 -8.80 -12.10 -4.52
CA PHE A 138 -7.51 -12.03 -5.22
C PHE A 138 -6.50 -11.11 -4.53
N ALA A 139 -6.95 -10.00 -3.94
CA ALA A 139 -6.06 -9.09 -3.20
C ALA A 139 -5.52 -9.73 -1.93
N LYS A 140 -6.30 -10.57 -1.25
CA LYS A 140 -5.80 -11.38 -0.13
C LYS A 140 -4.73 -12.34 -0.60
N GLU A 141 -4.98 -13.11 -1.65
CA GLU A 141 -4.03 -14.09 -2.18
C GLU A 141 -2.71 -13.44 -2.61
N ALA A 142 -2.80 -12.28 -3.27
CA ALA A 142 -1.64 -11.50 -3.71
C ALA A 142 -0.83 -10.87 -2.58
N PHE A 143 -1.37 -10.80 -1.35
CA PHE A 143 -0.66 -10.31 -0.18
C PHE A 143 0.27 -11.41 0.36
N THR A 144 1.46 -11.56 -0.22
CA THR A 144 2.38 -12.66 0.07
C THR A 144 3.58 -12.22 0.91
N VAL A 145 4.32 -13.19 1.46
CA VAL A 145 5.54 -12.95 2.25
C VAL A 145 6.63 -12.24 1.45
N GLU A 146 6.55 -12.28 0.11
CA GLU A 146 7.53 -11.61 -0.75
C GLU A 146 7.42 -10.08 -0.70
N LEU A 147 6.23 -9.55 -0.38
CA LEU A 147 6.05 -8.14 -0.07
C LEU A 147 6.89 -7.74 1.16
N ARG A 148 6.83 -8.56 2.21
CA ARG A 148 7.63 -8.37 3.42
C ARG A 148 9.11 -8.40 3.10
N LYS A 149 9.60 -9.45 2.43
CA LYS A 149 11.03 -9.58 2.09
C LYS A 149 11.53 -8.41 1.25
N ARG A 150 10.70 -7.91 0.32
CA ARG A 150 11.03 -6.76 -0.53
C ARG A 150 11.15 -5.45 0.26
N LEU A 151 10.29 -5.24 1.25
CA LEU A 151 10.28 -4.06 2.12
C LEU A 151 11.34 -4.12 3.22
N GLU A 152 11.69 -5.31 3.70
CA GLU A 152 12.69 -5.53 4.76
C GLU A 152 14.10 -5.05 4.36
N ILE A 153 14.38 -5.01 3.06
CA ILE A 153 15.63 -4.50 2.49
C ILE A 153 15.54 -3.03 2.01
N ALA A 154 14.48 -2.32 2.39
CA ALA A 154 14.28 -0.92 2.04
C ALA A 154 14.29 -0.02 3.28
N THR A 155 14.78 1.20 3.12
CA THR A 155 14.60 2.28 4.10
C THR A 155 13.18 2.82 3.94
N ILE A 156 12.44 2.93 5.04
CA ILE A 156 11.06 3.43 5.06
C ILE A 156 11.04 4.72 5.87
N GLU A 157 10.80 5.84 5.20
CA GLU A 157 10.75 7.19 5.76
C GLU A 157 9.30 7.69 5.89
N ASN A 158 9.07 8.62 6.82
CA ASN A 158 7.84 9.41 6.92
C ASN A 158 8.20 10.87 7.18
N ASP A 159 8.64 11.56 6.14
CA ASP A 159 9.07 12.95 6.21
C ASP A 159 8.66 13.73 4.95
N ASP A 160 8.88 15.04 4.99
CA ASP A 160 8.75 15.90 3.83
C ASP A 160 9.64 15.39 2.69
N ALA A 161 9.04 15.25 1.51
CA ALA A 161 9.71 14.65 0.36
C ALA A 161 10.97 15.42 -0.05
N PHE A 162 11.02 16.75 0.07
CA PHE A 162 12.21 17.52 -0.30
C PHE A 162 13.38 17.24 0.64
N ARG A 163 13.10 16.99 1.93
CA ARG A 163 14.13 16.57 2.89
C ARG A 163 14.66 15.17 2.55
N VAL A 164 13.78 14.25 2.17
CA VAL A 164 14.18 12.90 1.78
C VAL A 164 15.00 12.91 0.50
N ILE A 165 14.60 13.66 -0.53
CA ILE A 165 15.40 13.87 -1.74
C ILE A 165 16.78 14.39 -1.35
N THR A 166 16.86 15.48 -0.59
CA THR A 166 18.15 16.06 -0.16
C THR A 166 19.08 15.08 0.58
N ARG A 167 18.53 14.05 1.26
CA ARG A 167 19.32 13.04 1.98
C ARG A 167 19.85 11.93 1.07
N TYR A 168 19.13 11.58 0.00
CA TYR A 168 19.33 10.32 -0.72
C TYR A 168 19.49 10.47 -2.24
N ASP A 169 19.18 11.63 -2.83
CA ASP A 169 19.21 11.94 -4.27
C ASP A 169 19.95 13.27 -4.52
#